data_AF-A0A942PAI9-F1
#
_entry.id   AF-A0A942PAI9-F1
#
_cell.length_a   1.000
_cell.length_b   1.000
_cell.length_c   1.000
_cell.angle_alpha   90.00
_cell.angle_beta   90.00
_cell.angle_gamma   90.00
#
_symmetry.space_group_name_H-M   'P 1'
#
loop_
_entity.id
_entity.type
_entity.pdbx_description
1 polymer ?
#
loop_
_entity_poly.entity_id
_entity_poly.type
_entity_poly.pdbx_seq_one_letter_code
_entity_poly.pdbx_strand_id
1 'polypeptide(L)'
;FRGASSFPGPYAMKTEALQQYNVTAELFGSTTIIVSDTIQFNVKDYQYALSKDENGNITEVGMYFIPVSDDASVPDSSGKWVPAGQVIDNFIRNKTQLKETDPIYALISYMHPEENRGTLEQLCGDGMVKTQLGFTHMGAYLGNAITSNSPAAYHNHRFGCAWGGVLNTHYGYPCNIHTVSIKGIDQAVFNQNCQLVDLILGNGIQFPGNYESSMFRPVFINAALMFYRDWLYQETYLLQDTTWYFYCAANKLTVLNIACNLPHNPAAFKEIYGEKEGGALWNQFLLRYTNATGFPFDYYPNQQTDFTPLWKLQGLTPQQIIPFTKEQYDAYDACRRTGAPYTGPMPVLPPTAVICSPQQTADVINEFIQIYADPYDAGALTTIGVLAAFVKPITQRLGITPLAYLSYTVGLFQKLVYSDARQFAVDPKKPSWDKSAWFQATYATLVKMFSTGNSNQPSPDVVTNLDIAFFQDLVKENPSVEDFVSKNMDKFSSQPALLASFCMLTVVVNWNEIQQSPVLTREEAYINFMQSSEGDFLKAEHLVVTSATGIQDNIMPAAFNLISNGLYKANEWVTIETICTAVDIKELQLKESS
;
A
#
# COMPACT_ATOMS: atom_id res chain seq x y z
N PHE A 1 -16.66 -4.44 -0.16
CA PHE A 1 -17.69 -5.27 -0.84
C PHE A 1 -17.95 -6.52 -0.01
N ARG A 2 -19.21 -6.80 0.37
CA ARG A 2 -19.59 -7.94 1.25
C ARG A 2 -20.27 -9.12 0.52
N GLY A 3 -20.43 -9.04 -0.81
CA GLY A 3 -21.03 -10.14 -1.59
C GLY A 3 -20.12 -11.36 -1.68
N ALA A 4 -20.59 -12.44 -2.31
CA ALA A 4 -19.78 -13.64 -2.57
C ALA A 4 -18.58 -13.34 -3.49
N SER A 5 -17.53 -14.16 -3.41
CA SER A 5 -16.38 -14.05 -4.33
C SER A 5 -16.67 -14.76 -5.64
N SER A 6 -16.29 -14.11 -6.74
CA SER A 6 -16.48 -14.63 -8.09
C SER A 6 -15.16 -15.06 -8.70
N PHE A 7 -15.10 -16.27 -9.23
CA PHE A 7 -13.92 -16.79 -9.91
C PHE A 7 -14.24 -17.06 -11.38
N PRO A 8 -14.40 -16.03 -12.23
CA PRO A 8 -14.74 -16.21 -13.63
C PRO A 8 -13.61 -16.86 -14.44
N GLY A 9 -13.90 -17.20 -15.69
CA GLY A 9 -12.94 -17.78 -16.61
C GLY A 9 -12.84 -19.30 -16.54
N PRO A 10 -12.01 -19.89 -17.42
CA PRO A 10 -11.99 -21.34 -17.66
C PRO A 10 -11.14 -22.11 -16.65
N TYR A 11 -10.36 -21.45 -15.78
CA TYR A 11 -9.47 -22.08 -14.82
C TYR A 11 -10.00 -21.99 -13.39
N ALA A 12 -9.65 -22.98 -12.58
CA ALA A 12 -9.90 -23.02 -11.14
C ALA A 12 -8.68 -23.58 -10.39
N MET A 13 -8.54 -23.21 -9.12
CA MET A 13 -7.54 -23.83 -8.24
C MET A 13 -7.81 -25.32 -8.08
N LYS A 14 -6.77 -26.14 -8.07
CA LYS A 14 -6.83 -27.55 -7.71
C LYS A 14 -7.09 -27.72 -6.22
N THR A 15 -7.75 -28.81 -5.86
CA THR A 15 -8.01 -29.17 -4.45
C THR A 15 -6.70 -29.33 -3.67
N GLU A 16 -5.68 -29.91 -4.28
CA GLU A 16 -4.36 -30.11 -3.65
C GLU A 16 -3.67 -28.77 -3.35
N ALA A 17 -3.76 -27.81 -4.27
CA ALA A 17 -3.22 -26.47 -4.05
C ALA A 17 -3.96 -25.73 -2.93
N LEU A 18 -5.30 -25.81 -2.92
CA LEU A 18 -6.13 -25.25 -1.85
C LEU A 18 -5.80 -25.85 -0.47
N GLN A 19 -5.55 -27.16 -0.41
CA GLN A 19 -5.10 -27.82 0.82
C GLN A 19 -3.73 -27.33 1.29
N GLN A 20 -2.79 -27.08 0.36
CA GLN A 20 -1.47 -26.54 0.69
C GLN A 20 -1.55 -25.12 1.25
N TYR A 21 -2.42 -24.27 0.69
CA TYR A 21 -2.69 -22.93 1.22
C TYR A 21 -3.60 -22.94 2.45
N ASN A 22 -4.13 -24.10 2.86
CA ASN A 22 -5.08 -24.22 3.97
C ASN A 22 -6.29 -23.26 3.81
N VAL A 23 -6.84 -23.19 2.60
CA VAL A 23 -7.97 -22.31 2.26
C VAL A 23 -8.99 -23.07 1.41
N THR A 24 -10.27 -22.72 1.56
CA THR A 24 -11.32 -23.26 0.69
C THR A 24 -11.40 -22.48 -0.62
N ALA A 25 -12.00 -23.06 -1.66
CA ALA A 25 -12.07 -22.44 -2.98
C ALA A 25 -12.79 -21.09 -2.94
N GLU A 26 -13.87 -20.99 -2.18
CA GLU A 26 -14.68 -19.78 -2.03
C GLU A 26 -13.98 -18.66 -1.25
N LEU A 27 -12.96 -19.00 -0.45
CA LEU A 27 -12.17 -18.05 0.34
C LEU A 27 -10.79 -17.76 -0.27
N PHE A 28 -10.45 -18.32 -1.44
CA PHE A 28 -9.15 -18.06 -2.05
C PHE A 28 -9.00 -16.55 -2.36
N GLY A 29 -7.87 -15.97 -1.95
CA GLY A 29 -7.63 -14.53 -2.07
C GLY A 29 -8.32 -13.67 -1.01
N SER A 30 -8.75 -14.27 0.10
CA SER A 30 -9.36 -13.55 1.23
C SER A 30 -8.72 -13.96 2.55
N THR A 31 -8.88 -13.14 3.57
CA THR A 31 -8.38 -13.40 4.92
C THR A 31 -9.52 -13.39 5.93
N THR A 32 -9.61 -14.45 6.73
CA THR A 32 -10.55 -14.54 7.85
C THR A 32 -9.91 -13.97 9.10
N ILE A 33 -10.50 -12.88 9.59
CA ILE A 33 -10.08 -12.20 10.81
C ILE A 33 -10.85 -12.75 11.98
N ILE A 34 -10.12 -13.26 12.98
CA ILE A 34 -10.67 -13.80 14.23
C ILE A 34 -10.57 -12.70 15.30
N VAL A 35 -11.72 -12.16 15.69
CA VAL A 35 -11.82 -11.18 16.79
C VAL A 35 -12.02 -11.89 18.13
N SER A 36 -12.84 -12.95 18.15
CA SER A 36 -13.05 -13.84 19.29
C SER A 36 -13.52 -15.22 18.80
N ASP A 37 -13.70 -16.17 19.72
CA ASP A 37 -14.26 -17.50 19.43
C ASP A 37 -15.63 -17.47 18.73
N THR A 38 -16.35 -16.35 18.85
CA THR A 38 -17.71 -16.17 18.30
C THR A 38 -17.81 -15.09 17.23
N ILE A 39 -16.77 -14.26 17.06
CA ILE A 39 -16.76 -13.13 16.13
C ILE A 39 -15.59 -13.30 15.17
N GLN A 40 -15.93 -13.52 13.90
CA GLN A 40 -14.99 -13.54 12.80
C GLN A 40 -15.63 -12.88 11.58
N PHE A 41 -14.82 -12.24 10.74
CA PHE A 41 -15.25 -11.71 9.45
C PHE A 41 -14.20 -11.98 8.39
N ASN A 42 -14.61 -11.99 7.13
CA ASN A 42 -13.74 -12.28 6.01
C ASN A 42 -13.51 -11.01 5.19
N VAL A 43 -12.26 -10.75 4.84
CA VAL A 43 -11.83 -9.59 4.07
C VAL A 43 -11.22 -10.04 2.75
N LYS A 44 -11.56 -9.37 1.66
CA LYS A 44 -11.16 -9.75 0.30
C LYS A 44 -9.91 -8.99 -0.14
N ASP A 45 -8.85 -9.11 0.66
CA ASP A 45 -7.62 -8.33 0.59
C ASP A 45 -6.81 -8.54 -0.70
N TYR A 46 -6.82 -9.76 -1.25
CA TYR A 46 -6.13 -10.05 -2.50
C TYR A 46 -7.01 -9.97 -3.76
N GLN A 47 -8.33 -9.99 -3.57
CA GLN A 47 -9.28 -9.94 -4.70
C GLN A 47 -9.45 -8.51 -5.21
N TYR A 48 -9.99 -8.39 -6.42
CA TYR A 48 -10.20 -7.10 -7.08
C TYR A 48 -11.58 -7.00 -7.71
N ALA A 49 -11.97 -5.77 -8.00
CA ALA A 49 -13.21 -5.48 -8.73
C ALA A 49 -13.18 -6.17 -10.11
N LEU A 50 -14.13 -7.07 -10.35
CA LEU A 50 -14.32 -7.71 -11.66
C LEU A 50 -15.29 -6.93 -12.54
N SER A 51 -16.22 -6.22 -11.92
CA SER A 51 -17.15 -5.29 -12.57
C SER A 51 -17.50 -4.12 -11.65
N LYS A 52 -17.84 -2.99 -12.29
CA LYS A 52 -18.33 -1.77 -11.64
C LYS A 52 -19.60 -1.30 -12.37
N ASP A 53 -20.51 -0.66 -11.64
CA ASP A 53 -21.67 0.00 -12.23
C ASP A 53 -21.27 1.32 -12.94
N GLU A 54 -22.25 2.00 -13.55
CA GLU A 54 -22.06 3.28 -14.25
C GLU A 54 -21.54 4.42 -13.34
N ASN A 55 -21.72 4.30 -12.03
CA ASN A 55 -21.25 5.25 -11.03
C ASN A 55 -19.88 4.87 -10.46
N GLY A 56 -19.28 3.76 -10.95
CA GLY A 56 -17.99 3.25 -10.50
C GLY A 56 -18.07 2.40 -9.22
N ASN A 57 -19.27 2.09 -8.72
CA ASN A 57 -19.41 1.22 -7.55
C ASN A 57 -19.12 -0.23 -7.93
N ILE A 58 -18.39 -0.94 -7.08
CA ILE A 58 -18.03 -2.33 -7.31
C ILE A 58 -19.28 -3.23 -7.21
N THR A 59 -19.64 -3.89 -8.31
CA THR A 59 -20.77 -4.84 -8.37
C THR A 59 -20.34 -6.29 -8.18
N GLU A 60 -19.07 -6.60 -8.46
CA GLU A 60 -18.53 -7.95 -8.33
C GLU A 60 -17.05 -7.91 -7.93
N VAL A 61 -16.64 -8.81 -7.03
CA VAL A 61 -15.26 -8.96 -6.57
C VAL A 61 -14.83 -10.40 -6.67
N GLY A 62 -13.59 -10.62 -7.10
CA GLY A 62 -12.95 -11.92 -7.03
C GLY A 62 -11.66 -11.97 -7.83
N MET A 63 -11.42 -13.07 -8.55
CA MET A 63 -10.17 -13.29 -9.28
C MET A 63 -10.40 -14.01 -10.61
N TYR A 64 -9.73 -13.54 -11.66
CA TYR A 64 -9.64 -14.23 -12.94
C TYR A 64 -8.29 -14.97 -13.01
N PHE A 65 -8.30 -16.30 -12.89
CA PHE A 65 -7.07 -17.09 -12.89
C PHE A 65 -6.50 -17.28 -14.29
N ILE A 66 -5.18 -17.13 -14.43
CA ILE A 66 -4.42 -17.39 -15.65
C ILE A 66 -3.26 -18.34 -15.33
N PRO A 67 -3.11 -19.47 -16.04
CA PRO A 67 -1.97 -20.34 -15.83
C PRO A 67 -0.70 -19.72 -16.37
N VAL A 68 0.36 -19.79 -15.58
CA VAL A 68 1.73 -19.44 -15.99
C VAL A 68 2.68 -20.59 -15.74
N SER A 69 3.80 -20.59 -16.45
CA SER A 69 4.92 -21.48 -16.22
C SER A 69 6.19 -20.86 -16.78
N ASP A 70 7.34 -21.09 -16.14
CA ASP A 70 8.61 -20.56 -16.61
C ASP A 70 9.19 -21.37 -17.78
N ASP A 71 8.97 -22.68 -17.78
CA ASP A 71 9.68 -23.62 -18.67
C ASP A 71 8.73 -24.59 -19.42
N ALA A 72 7.42 -24.56 -19.15
CA ALA A 72 6.45 -25.50 -19.72
C ALA A 72 5.47 -24.86 -20.72
N SER A 73 4.76 -25.69 -21.47
CA SER A 73 3.51 -25.26 -22.10
C SER A 73 2.41 -25.19 -21.05
N VAL A 74 1.37 -24.40 -21.31
CA VAL A 74 0.14 -24.34 -20.49
C VAL A 74 -1.07 -24.65 -21.38
N PRO A 75 -2.14 -25.28 -20.86
CA PRO A 75 -3.36 -25.49 -21.61
C PRO A 75 -4.10 -24.16 -21.77
N ASP A 76 -4.51 -23.83 -22.99
CA ASP A 76 -5.45 -22.74 -23.26
C ASP A 76 -6.88 -23.09 -22.81
N SER A 77 -7.84 -22.18 -23.03
CA SER A 77 -9.23 -22.38 -22.66
C SER A 77 -9.93 -23.55 -23.38
N SER A 78 -9.34 -24.07 -24.45
CA SER A 78 -9.83 -25.25 -25.18
C SER A 78 -9.17 -26.56 -24.73
N GLY A 79 -8.21 -26.49 -23.80
CA GLY A 79 -7.39 -27.63 -23.38
C GLY A 79 -6.18 -27.91 -24.26
N LYS A 80 -5.92 -27.07 -25.28
CA LYS A 80 -4.74 -27.23 -26.14
C LYS A 80 -3.52 -26.64 -25.44
N TRP A 81 -2.43 -27.42 -25.40
CA TRP A 81 -1.16 -26.94 -24.87
C TRP A 81 -0.51 -25.91 -25.80
N VAL A 82 -0.20 -24.74 -25.26
CA VAL A 82 0.43 -23.60 -25.94
C VAL A 82 1.64 -23.12 -25.13
N PRO A 83 2.59 -22.37 -25.72
CA PRO A 83 3.69 -21.75 -24.98
C PRO A 83 3.19 -20.98 -23.75
N ALA A 84 3.90 -21.06 -22.62
CA ALA A 84 3.47 -20.48 -21.34
C ALA A 84 3.02 -19.02 -21.42
N GLY A 85 3.78 -18.18 -22.15
CA GLY A 85 3.47 -16.76 -22.29
C GLY A 85 2.20 -16.50 -23.10
N GLN A 86 1.77 -17.41 -23.97
CA GLN A 86 0.70 -17.15 -24.93
C GLN A 86 -0.66 -16.88 -24.27
N VAL A 87 -1.01 -17.61 -23.21
CA VAL A 87 -2.33 -17.44 -22.56
C VAL A 87 -2.43 -16.09 -21.86
N ILE A 88 -1.40 -15.72 -21.09
CA ILE A 88 -1.35 -14.43 -20.40
C ILE A 88 -1.18 -13.26 -21.40
N ASP A 89 -0.36 -13.42 -22.45
CA ASP A 89 -0.19 -12.40 -23.48
C ASP A 89 -1.51 -12.11 -24.18
N ASN A 90 -2.22 -13.15 -24.63
CA ASN A 90 -3.52 -12.99 -25.28
C ASN A 90 -4.54 -12.33 -24.35
N PHE A 91 -4.54 -12.68 -23.05
CA PHE A 91 -5.43 -12.06 -22.09
C PHE A 91 -5.12 -10.57 -21.91
N ILE A 92 -3.85 -10.21 -21.69
CA ILE A 92 -3.42 -8.81 -21.53
C ILE A 92 -3.74 -8.03 -22.79
N ARG A 93 -3.37 -8.55 -23.98
CA ARG A 93 -3.62 -7.89 -25.27
C ARG A 93 -5.09 -7.61 -25.48
N ASN A 94 -5.97 -8.57 -25.16
CA ASN A 94 -7.41 -8.37 -25.26
C ASN A 94 -7.92 -7.29 -24.28
N LYS A 95 -7.38 -7.26 -23.05
CA LYS A 95 -7.77 -6.27 -22.04
C LYS A 95 -7.30 -4.86 -22.38
N THR A 96 -6.12 -4.73 -23.00
CA THR A 96 -5.49 -3.44 -23.28
C THR A 96 -5.56 -3.02 -24.75
N GLN A 97 -6.24 -3.81 -25.59
CA GLN A 97 -6.40 -3.59 -27.04
C GLN A 97 -5.06 -3.53 -27.81
N LEU A 98 -4.03 -4.19 -27.30
CA LEU A 98 -2.73 -4.32 -27.98
C LEU A 98 -2.82 -5.30 -29.15
N LYS A 99 -2.10 -5.01 -30.24
CA LYS A 99 -1.92 -5.93 -31.38
C LYS A 99 -0.98 -7.07 -30.99
N GLU A 100 -0.88 -8.08 -31.85
CA GLU A 100 -0.05 -9.27 -31.61
C GLU A 100 1.43 -8.97 -31.34
N THR A 101 1.99 -7.96 -32.01
CA THR A 101 3.43 -7.61 -31.90
C THR A 101 3.71 -6.44 -30.97
N ASP A 102 2.68 -5.80 -30.41
CA ASP A 102 2.88 -4.65 -29.55
C ASP A 102 3.57 -5.07 -28.24
N PRO A 103 4.41 -4.22 -27.62
CA PRO A 103 5.07 -4.54 -26.36
C PRO A 103 4.05 -4.60 -25.21
N ILE A 104 4.28 -5.53 -24.28
CA ILE A 104 3.51 -5.68 -23.05
C ILE A 104 4.32 -5.16 -21.88
N TYR A 105 3.73 -4.29 -21.07
CA TYR A 105 4.24 -3.94 -19.76
C TYR A 105 3.09 -3.96 -18.76
N ALA A 106 3.15 -4.85 -17.79
CA ALA A 106 2.18 -4.91 -16.69
C ALA A 106 2.94 -5.11 -15.38
N LEU A 107 2.49 -4.53 -14.27
CA LEU A 107 3.09 -4.80 -12.97
C LEU A 107 2.58 -6.13 -12.42
N ILE A 108 3.39 -6.75 -11.57
CA ILE A 108 3.10 -8.01 -10.89
C ILE A 108 3.21 -7.77 -9.39
N SER A 109 2.19 -8.12 -8.60
CA SER A 109 2.29 -8.12 -7.14
C SER A 109 2.07 -9.53 -6.58
N TYR A 110 3.09 -10.08 -5.94
CA TYR A 110 3.08 -11.44 -5.38
C TYR A 110 2.40 -11.45 -4.01
N MET A 111 1.47 -12.38 -3.81
CA MET A 111 0.63 -12.47 -2.60
C MET A 111 0.91 -13.74 -1.82
N HIS A 112 0.52 -13.79 -0.54
CA HIS A 112 0.65 -14.96 0.35
C HIS A 112 -0.71 -15.60 0.69
N PRO A 113 -1.30 -16.46 -0.18
CA PRO A 113 -2.61 -17.03 0.06
C PRO A 113 -2.67 -17.95 1.29
N GLU A 114 -1.54 -18.47 1.77
CA GLU A 114 -1.45 -19.25 3.00
C GLU A 114 -1.70 -18.41 4.27
N GLU A 115 -1.50 -17.09 4.19
CA GLU A 115 -1.80 -16.15 5.27
C GLU A 115 -3.27 -15.71 5.26
N ASN A 116 -4.20 -16.64 5.06
CA ASN A 116 -5.63 -16.37 4.90
C ASN A 116 -6.43 -16.41 6.21
N ARG A 117 -5.79 -16.59 7.37
CA ARG A 117 -6.50 -16.66 8.65
C ARG A 117 -5.62 -16.26 9.82
N GLY A 118 -6.13 -15.39 10.69
CA GLY A 118 -5.40 -14.99 11.88
C GLY A 118 -6.24 -14.17 12.85
N THR A 119 -5.78 -14.12 14.10
CA THR A 119 -6.23 -13.12 15.08
C THR A 119 -5.66 -11.75 14.74
N LEU A 120 -6.28 -10.69 15.25
CA LEU A 120 -5.78 -9.32 15.06
C LEU A 120 -4.35 -9.11 15.56
N GLU A 121 -3.97 -9.77 16.65
CA GLU A 121 -2.60 -9.77 17.16
C GLU A 121 -1.63 -10.37 16.14
N GLN A 122 -2.00 -11.49 15.51
CA GLN A 122 -1.18 -12.13 14.48
C GLN A 122 -1.04 -11.26 13.22
N LEU A 123 -2.10 -10.54 12.80
CA LEU A 123 -2.05 -9.61 11.66
C LEU A 123 -1.07 -8.44 11.89
N CYS A 124 -0.95 -8.00 13.15
CA CYS A 124 -0.09 -6.89 13.54
C CYS A 124 1.31 -7.35 14.00
N GLY A 125 1.57 -8.66 14.05
CA GLY A 125 2.78 -9.23 14.63
C GLY A 125 3.76 -9.78 13.59
N ASP A 126 4.86 -10.32 14.10
CA ASP A 126 5.99 -10.84 13.29
C ASP A 126 5.67 -12.20 12.61
N GLY A 127 4.40 -12.65 12.65
CA GLY A 127 3.95 -13.96 12.16
C GLY A 127 3.14 -13.93 10.86
N MET A 128 2.80 -12.75 10.35
CA MET A 128 2.10 -12.56 9.07
C MET A 128 2.62 -11.30 8.38
N VAL A 129 2.68 -11.27 7.05
CA VAL A 129 3.06 -10.08 6.25
C VAL A 129 1.88 -9.17 5.93
N LYS A 130 0.86 -9.16 6.80
CA LYS A 130 -0.37 -8.36 6.64
C LYS A 130 -0.17 -6.86 6.87
N THR A 131 0.94 -6.48 7.50
CA THR A 131 1.40 -5.08 7.52
C THR A 131 1.79 -4.54 6.13
N GLN A 132 1.91 -5.43 5.13
CA GLN A 132 2.02 -5.13 3.70
C GLN A 132 0.82 -5.62 2.91
N LEU A 133 -0.29 -5.82 3.61
CA LEU A 133 -1.53 -6.41 3.09
C LEU A 133 -1.30 -7.78 2.45
N GLY A 134 -0.28 -8.52 2.89
CA GLY A 134 -0.02 -9.86 2.41
C GLY A 134 0.73 -9.93 1.08
N PHE A 135 1.25 -8.81 0.56
CA PHE A 135 2.07 -8.76 -0.65
C PHE A 135 3.52 -8.42 -0.31
N THR A 136 4.48 -9.23 -0.74
CA THR A 136 5.90 -9.10 -0.34
C THR A 136 6.83 -8.70 -1.47
N HIS A 137 6.39 -8.85 -2.72
CA HIS A 137 7.22 -8.55 -3.87
C HIS A 137 6.43 -7.92 -5.01
N MET A 138 7.08 -7.05 -5.78
CA MET A 138 6.55 -6.43 -6.98
C MET A 138 7.53 -6.59 -8.15
N GLY A 139 7.03 -7.09 -9.27
CA GLY A 139 7.76 -7.19 -10.52
C GLY A 139 7.02 -6.49 -11.65
N ALA A 140 7.47 -6.76 -12.87
CA ALA A 140 6.76 -6.45 -14.09
C ALA A 140 6.74 -7.67 -15.01
N TYR A 141 5.70 -7.79 -15.82
CA TYR A 141 5.55 -8.75 -16.90
C TYR A 141 5.82 -8.05 -18.23
N LEU A 142 6.74 -8.61 -19.03
CA LEU A 142 7.24 -8.00 -20.26
C LEU A 142 6.69 -8.67 -21.54
N GLY A 143 5.82 -9.68 -21.40
CA GLY A 143 5.38 -10.55 -22.48
C GLY A 143 6.22 -11.83 -22.61
N ASN A 144 5.73 -12.82 -23.34
CA ASN A 144 6.44 -14.08 -23.62
C ASN A 144 6.94 -14.84 -22.38
N ALA A 145 6.18 -14.84 -21.28
CA ALA A 145 6.57 -15.43 -19.99
C ALA A 145 7.80 -14.77 -19.31
N ILE A 146 8.23 -13.59 -19.77
CA ILE A 146 9.38 -12.88 -19.20
C ILE A 146 8.92 -11.91 -18.12
N THR A 147 9.55 -11.98 -16.95
CA THR A 147 9.36 -10.99 -15.88
C THR A 147 10.58 -10.07 -15.73
N SER A 148 10.37 -8.86 -15.22
CA SER A 148 11.41 -8.00 -14.67
C SER A 148 11.21 -7.86 -13.17
N ASN A 149 12.21 -8.28 -12.41
CA ASN A 149 12.26 -8.10 -10.96
C ASN A 149 13.40 -7.14 -10.64
N SER A 150 13.33 -6.49 -9.49
CA SER A 150 14.45 -5.75 -8.95
C SER A 150 15.00 -6.53 -7.76
N PRO A 151 16.33 -6.69 -7.62
CA PRO A 151 17.31 -6.63 -8.72
C PRO A 151 16.97 -7.64 -9.83
N ALA A 152 17.48 -7.43 -11.05
CA ALA A 152 17.14 -8.26 -12.22
C ALA A 152 17.30 -9.79 -11.98
N ALA A 153 18.29 -10.17 -11.17
CA ALA A 153 18.57 -11.56 -10.84
C ALA A 153 17.66 -12.17 -9.75
N TYR A 154 16.82 -11.38 -9.05
CA TYR A 154 16.05 -11.84 -7.90
C TYR A 154 15.22 -13.10 -8.21
N HIS A 155 14.54 -13.13 -9.37
CA HIS A 155 13.89 -14.33 -9.92
C HIS A 155 14.44 -14.74 -11.31
N ASN A 156 15.56 -14.19 -11.78
CA ASN A 156 16.13 -14.51 -13.11
C ASN A 156 15.10 -14.46 -14.26
N HIS A 157 14.27 -13.42 -14.30
CA HIS A 157 13.22 -13.21 -15.31
C HIS A 157 12.07 -14.23 -15.34
N ARG A 158 11.82 -14.89 -14.20
CA ARG A 158 10.78 -15.91 -14.03
C ARG A 158 9.65 -15.45 -13.11
N PHE A 159 8.50 -16.11 -13.20
CA PHE A 159 7.45 -15.99 -12.20
C PHE A 159 7.90 -16.62 -10.88
N GLY A 160 8.56 -17.78 -10.93
CA GLY A 160 9.04 -18.47 -9.74
C GLY A 160 10.31 -17.87 -9.13
N CYS A 161 10.39 -17.91 -7.79
CA CYS A 161 11.62 -17.57 -7.07
C CYS A 161 12.57 -18.77 -7.04
N ALA A 162 13.82 -18.59 -7.49
CA ALA A 162 14.83 -19.65 -7.50
C ALA A 162 15.35 -20.05 -6.10
N TRP A 163 15.06 -19.27 -5.05
CA TRP A 163 15.72 -19.38 -3.74
C TRP A 163 14.79 -19.47 -2.52
N GLY A 164 13.48 -19.68 -2.69
CA GLY A 164 12.60 -19.84 -1.53
C GLY A 164 11.13 -19.62 -1.83
N GLY A 165 10.49 -20.59 -2.50
CA GLY A 165 9.07 -20.84 -2.23
C GLY A 165 8.91 -21.37 -0.81
N VAL A 166 7.71 -21.28 -0.25
CA VAL A 166 7.30 -22.04 0.94
C VAL A 166 7.76 -23.49 0.78
N LEU A 167 8.12 -24.17 1.87
CA LEU A 167 8.25 -25.62 1.88
C LEU A 167 7.05 -26.25 1.15
N ASN A 168 7.29 -26.82 -0.04
CA ASN A 168 6.33 -27.47 -0.95
C ASN A 168 5.60 -26.61 -2.01
N THR A 169 5.93 -25.34 -2.25
CA THR A 169 5.55 -24.65 -3.50
C THR A 169 6.73 -24.65 -4.47
N HIS A 170 6.57 -25.31 -5.62
CA HIS A 170 7.70 -25.54 -6.55
C HIS A 170 8.01 -24.32 -7.45
N TYR A 171 7.14 -23.30 -7.53
CA TYR A 171 7.18 -22.25 -8.57
C TYR A 171 6.83 -20.82 -8.10
N GLY A 172 6.98 -20.51 -6.81
CA GLY A 172 6.70 -19.18 -6.26
C GLY A 172 5.24 -18.97 -5.83
N TYR A 173 4.91 -17.73 -5.47
CA TYR A 173 3.58 -17.36 -5.02
C TYR A 173 2.68 -16.90 -6.18
N PRO A 174 1.36 -17.13 -6.13
CA PRO A 174 0.40 -16.47 -7.00
C PRO A 174 0.60 -14.96 -7.01
N CYS A 175 0.28 -14.31 -8.13
CA CYS A 175 0.46 -12.87 -8.26
C CYS A 175 -0.64 -12.18 -9.04
N ASN A 176 -1.01 -10.98 -8.60
CA ASN A 176 -1.93 -10.12 -9.31
C ASN A 176 -1.19 -9.35 -10.41
N ILE A 177 -1.82 -9.25 -11.58
CA ILE A 177 -1.29 -8.55 -12.75
C ILE A 177 -2.03 -7.22 -12.90
N HIS A 178 -1.28 -6.13 -12.94
CA HIS A 178 -1.81 -4.77 -13.01
C HIS A 178 -1.40 -4.09 -14.32
N THR A 179 -2.36 -3.56 -15.07
CA THR A 179 -2.10 -2.71 -16.23
C THR A 179 -2.11 -1.25 -15.82
N VAL A 180 -1.21 -0.47 -16.42
CA VAL A 180 -1.13 0.98 -16.22
C VAL A 180 -1.27 1.66 -17.57
N SER A 181 -2.18 2.61 -17.67
CA SER A 181 -2.39 3.41 -18.88
C SER A 181 -2.45 4.89 -18.56
N ILE A 182 -2.12 5.73 -19.55
CA ILE A 182 -2.20 7.19 -19.44
C ILE A 182 -3.21 7.68 -20.47
N LYS A 183 -4.15 8.51 -20.02
CA LYS A 183 -5.20 9.08 -20.85
C LYS A 183 -4.62 9.81 -22.06
N GLY A 184 -5.03 9.37 -23.26
CA GLY A 184 -4.63 9.98 -24.52
C GLY A 184 -3.28 9.49 -25.08
N ILE A 185 -2.64 8.51 -24.45
CA ILE A 185 -1.39 7.90 -24.92
C ILE A 185 -1.69 6.49 -25.43
N ASP A 186 -1.12 6.14 -26.59
CA ASP A 186 -1.19 4.79 -27.14
C ASP A 186 -0.50 3.78 -26.21
N GLN A 187 -1.20 2.71 -25.85
CA GLN A 187 -0.71 1.74 -24.86
C GLN A 187 0.57 1.03 -25.31
N ALA A 188 0.73 0.76 -26.61
CA ALA A 188 1.92 0.10 -27.14
C ALA A 188 3.14 1.02 -26.98
N VAL A 189 2.99 2.31 -27.33
CA VAL A 189 4.06 3.31 -27.15
C VAL A 189 4.42 3.46 -25.67
N PHE A 190 3.44 3.52 -24.78
CA PHE A 190 3.70 3.65 -23.34
C PHE A 190 4.39 2.40 -22.77
N ASN A 191 3.91 1.20 -23.11
CA ASN A 191 4.53 -0.06 -22.69
C ASN A 191 5.98 -0.16 -23.15
N GLN A 192 6.26 0.23 -24.40
CA GLN A 192 7.63 0.30 -24.92
C GLN A 192 8.50 1.20 -24.04
N ASN A 193 7.99 2.39 -23.70
CA ASN A 193 8.74 3.34 -22.87
C ASN A 193 9.00 2.78 -21.47
N CYS A 194 8.01 2.11 -20.87
CA CYS A 194 8.17 1.43 -19.58
C CYS A 194 9.24 0.32 -19.65
N GLN A 195 9.25 -0.51 -20.70
CA GLN A 195 10.27 -1.54 -20.87
C GLN A 195 11.68 -0.93 -20.97
N LEU A 196 11.84 0.18 -21.70
CA LEU A 196 13.13 0.88 -21.81
C LEU A 196 13.62 1.37 -20.46
N VAL A 197 12.77 2.04 -19.67
CA VAL A 197 13.15 2.53 -18.35
C VAL A 197 13.44 1.38 -17.38
N ASP A 198 12.59 0.34 -17.37
CA ASP A 198 12.76 -0.82 -16.50
C ASP A 198 14.07 -1.56 -16.79
N LEU A 199 14.41 -1.75 -18.07
CA LEU A 199 15.69 -2.33 -18.48
C LEU A 199 16.88 -1.55 -17.92
N ILE A 200 16.86 -0.22 -18.06
CA ILE A 200 17.98 0.65 -17.65
C ILE A 200 18.12 0.69 -16.12
N LEU A 201 17.01 0.76 -15.39
CA LEU A 201 17.04 0.81 -13.92
C LEU A 201 17.26 -0.56 -13.28
N GLY A 202 16.64 -1.61 -13.82
CA GLY A 202 16.73 -2.98 -13.30
C GLY A 202 18.15 -3.56 -13.38
N ASN A 203 18.98 -3.04 -14.30
CA ASN A 203 20.36 -3.46 -14.48
C ASN A 203 21.33 -2.64 -13.60
N GLY A 204 21.45 -3.06 -12.33
CA GLY A 204 22.48 -2.57 -11.41
C GLY A 204 21.96 -2.05 -10.06
N ILE A 205 20.65 -1.78 -9.93
CA ILE A 205 20.06 -1.34 -8.65
C ILE A 205 20.27 -2.41 -7.58
N GLN A 206 20.66 -1.96 -6.39
CA GLN A 206 20.86 -2.80 -5.22
C GLN A 206 19.71 -2.63 -4.22
N PHE A 207 19.47 -3.68 -3.45
CA PHE A 207 18.51 -3.66 -2.35
C PHE A 207 19.18 -3.31 -1.04
N PRO A 208 18.46 -2.64 -0.12
CA PRO A 208 18.91 -2.55 1.25
C PRO A 208 18.92 -3.97 1.86
N GLY A 209 19.85 -4.23 2.79
CA GLY A 209 19.96 -5.55 3.43
C GLY A 209 18.69 -5.96 4.20
N ASN A 210 17.93 -4.98 4.69
CA ASN A 210 16.55 -5.15 5.14
C ASN A 210 15.64 -4.31 4.23
N TYR A 211 14.69 -4.95 3.53
CA TYR A 211 13.75 -4.27 2.64
C TYR A 211 12.87 -3.25 3.39
N GLU A 212 12.61 -3.49 4.68
CA GLU A 212 11.86 -2.56 5.56
C GLU A 212 12.62 -1.27 5.84
N SER A 213 13.93 -1.22 5.53
CA SER A 213 14.77 -0.03 5.67
C SER A 213 14.91 0.78 4.37
N SER A 214 14.12 0.47 3.34
CA SER A 214 14.15 1.16 2.05
C SER A 214 13.63 2.60 2.15
N MET A 215 14.52 3.58 1.95
CA MET A 215 14.14 4.99 1.84
C MET A 215 13.73 5.30 0.40
N PHE A 216 12.42 5.33 0.12
CA PHE A 216 11.93 5.72 -1.20
C PHE A 216 12.11 7.24 -1.38
N ARG A 217 13.13 7.64 -2.14
CA ARG A 217 13.53 9.04 -2.37
C ARG A 217 13.01 9.66 -3.67
N PRO A 218 12.87 8.92 -4.80
CA PRO A 218 12.32 9.42 -6.06
C PRO A 218 10.79 9.64 -6.07
N VAL A 219 10.26 10.35 -5.05
CA VAL A 219 8.82 10.42 -4.75
C VAL A 219 8.07 11.48 -5.56
N PHE A 220 8.78 12.45 -6.13
CA PHE A 220 8.26 13.49 -7.01
C PHE A 220 9.09 13.58 -8.28
N ILE A 221 8.52 14.18 -9.33
CA ILE A 221 9.10 14.16 -10.68
C ILE A 221 10.52 14.73 -10.75
N ASN A 222 10.80 15.83 -10.05
CA ASN A 222 12.14 16.43 -10.04
C ASN A 222 13.20 15.46 -9.49
N ALA A 223 12.87 14.70 -8.43
CA ALA A 223 13.76 13.68 -7.86
C ALA A 223 13.82 12.42 -8.73
N ALA A 224 12.73 12.01 -9.36
CA ALA A 224 12.72 10.87 -10.27
C ALA A 224 13.58 11.11 -11.53
N LEU A 225 13.49 12.30 -12.13
CA LEU A 225 14.33 12.69 -13.27
C LEU A 225 15.78 12.92 -12.87
N MET A 226 16.04 13.42 -11.65
CA MET A 226 17.39 13.50 -11.07
C MET A 226 17.97 12.10 -10.92
N PHE A 227 17.24 11.19 -10.30
CA PHE A 227 17.65 9.81 -10.10
C PHE A 227 17.99 9.15 -11.43
N TYR A 228 17.15 9.31 -12.46
CA TYR A 228 17.42 8.74 -13.77
C TYR A 228 18.66 9.33 -14.45
N ARG A 229 18.84 10.65 -14.40
CA ARG A 229 20.04 11.33 -14.90
C ARG A 229 21.30 10.76 -14.25
N ASP A 230 21.30 10.76 -12.92
CA ASP A 230 22.44 10.37 -12.11
C ASP A 230 22.74 8.86 -12.26
N TRP A 231 21.69 8.05 -12.47
CA TRP A 231 21.83 6.63 -12.79
C TRP A 231 22.50 6.40 -14.14
N LEU A 232 22.11 7.13 -15.19
CA LEU A 232 22.72 7.04 -16.51
C LEU A 232 24.21 7.40 -16.47
N TYR A 233 24.57 8.42 -15.69
CA TYR A 233 25.96 8.80 -15.43
C TYR A 233 26.71 7.90 -14.44
N GLN A 234 26.01 7.01 -13.72
CA GLN A 234 26.56 6.16 -12.66
C GLN A 234 27.21 6.96 -11.54
N GLU A 235 26.49 7.97 -11.06
CA GLU A 235 26.92 8.79 -9.93
C GLU A 235 27.23 7.91 -8.71
N THR A 236 28.36 8.20 -8.06
CA THR A 236 28.95 7.32 -7.03
C THR A 236 27.99 7.09 -5.86
N TYR A 237 27.19 8.10 -5.49
CA TYR A 237 26.25 7.99 -4.38
C TYR A 237 25.16 6.93 -4.64
N LEU A 238 24.69 6.76 -5.88
CA LEU A 238 23.70 5.73 -6.21
C LEU A 238 24.27 4.30 -6.16
N LEU A 239 25.60 4.16 -6.20
CA LEU A 239 26.29 2.88 -6.19
C LEU A 239 26.88 2.49 -4.82
N GLN A 240 26.92 3.42 -3.87
CA GLN A 240 27.63 3.24 -2.59
C GLN A 240 26.81 3.70 -1.38
N ASP A 241 25.91 4.66 -1.53
CA ASP A 241 25.05 5.13 -0.45
C ASP A 241 23.80 4.24 -0.38
N THR A 242 23.81 3.32 0.59
CA THR A 242 22.70 2.38 0.84
C THR A 242 21.35 3.07 1.12
N THR A 243 21.33 4.37 1.44
CA THR A 243 20.08 5.13 1.63
C THR A 243 19.39 5.49 0.31
N TRP A 244 20.01 5.20 -0.83
CA TRP A 244 19.42 5.27 -2.17
C TRP A 244 19.02 3.90 -2.70
N TYR A 245 19.26 2.84 -1.92
CA TYR A 245 18.83 1.50 -2.28
C TYR A 245 17.38 1.36 -1.86
N PHE A 246 16.54 1.03 -2.82
CA PHE A 246 15.13 0.84 -2.57
C PHE A 246 14.62 -0.49 -3.11
N TYR A 247 13.62 -1.02 -2.41
CA TYR A 247 13.06 -2.34 -2.69
C TYR A 247 12.21 -2.36 -3.97
N CYS A 248 11.73 -3.56 -4.32
CA CYS A 248 11.08 -3.86 -5.59
C CYS A 248 9.93 -2.91 -5.97
N ALA A 249 9.00 -2.60 -5.05
CA ALA A 249 7.86 -1.74 -5.37
C ALA A 249 8.27 -0.28 -5.58
N ALA A 250 9.21 0.22 -4.79
CA ALA A 250 9.79 1.55 -4.98
C ALA A 250 10.54 1.67 -6.31
N ASN A 251 11.22 0.59 -6.73
CA ASN A 251 11.84 0.51 -8.05
C ASN A 251 10.79 0.59 -9.18
N LYS A 252 9.73 -0.20 -9.12
CA LYS A 252 8.68 -0.19 -10.16
C LYS A 252 7.91 1.12 -10.20
N LEU A 253 7.65 1.76 -9.06
CA LEU A 253 7.07 3.10 -9.06
C LEU A 253 8.03 4.15 -9.65
N THR A 254 9.33 4.07 -9.36
CA THR A 254 10.35 4.95 -9.97
C THR A 254 10.37 4.78 -11.50
N VAL A 255 10.36 3.53 -11.99
CA VAL A 255 10.28 3.21 -13.42
C VAL A 255 9.07 3.90 -14.04
N LEU A 256 7.89 3.74 -13.45
CA LEU A 256 6.68 4.33 -13.99
C LEU A 256 6.67 5.86 -13.93
N ASN A 257 7.16 6.47 -12.84
CA ASN A 257 7.25 7.92 -12.70
C ASN A 257 8.18 8.56 -13.74
N ILE A 258 9.24 7.86 -14.14
CA ILE A 258 10.10 8.30 -15.25
C ILE A 258 9.41 8.03 -16.59
N ALA A 259 8.88 6.82 -16.79
CA ALA A 259 8.29 6.40 -18.06
C ALA A 259 7.06 7.23 -18.45
N CYS A 260 6.28 7.76 -17.51
CA CYS A 260 5.15 8.64 -17.83
C CYS A 260 5.56 10.08 -18.18
N ASN A 261 6.81 10.47 -17.91
CA ASN A 261 7.27 11.85 -18.05
C ASN A 261 8.42 12.07 -19.04
N LEU A 262 9.16 11.03 -19.40
CA LEU A 262 10.29 11.10 -20.33
C LEU A 262 10.10 10.09 -21.47
N PRO A 263 9.57 10.53 -22.63
CA PRO A 263 9.66 9.77 -23.86
C PRO A 263 11.13 9.52 -24.23
N HIS A 264 11.48 8.29 -24.60
CA HIS A 264 12.86 7.94 -24.97
C HIS A 264 13.18 8.32 -26.41
N ASN A 265 13.43 9.62 -26.63
CA ASN A 265 13.94 10.18 -27.86
C ASN A 265 14.85 11.40 -27.59
N PRO A 266 15.74 11.79 -28.53
CA PRO A 266 16.65 12.90 -28.33
C PRO A 266 15.97 14.24 -28.02
N ALA A 267 14.79 14.51 -28.58
CA ALA A 267 14.09 15.78 -28.41
C ALA A 267 13.55 15.95 -26.99
N ALA A 268 12.94 14.90 -26.43
CA ALA A 268 12.43 14.89 -25.07
C ALA A 268 13.55 15.05 -24.02
N PHE A 269 14.70 14.39 -24.22
CA PHE A 269 15.86 14.57 -23.36
C PHE A 269 16.37 16.02 -23.40
N LYS A 270 16.42 16.64 -24.57
CA LYS A 270 16.82 18.06 -24.71
C LYS A 270 15.79 19.04 -24.15
N GLU A 271 14.50 18.72 -24.23
CA GLU A 271 13.43 19.55 -23.65
C GLU A 271 13.54 19.62 -22.12
N ILE A 272 13.79 18.48 -21.46
CA ILE A 272 13.82 18.38 -20.00
C ILE A 272 15.17 18.81 -19.41
N TYR A 273 16.27 18.32 -19.97
CA TYR A 273 17.62 18.53 -19.43
C TYR A 273 18.37 19.69 -20.11
N GLY A 274 17.77 20.33 -21.11
CA GLY A 274 18.41 21.35 -21.94
C GLY A 274 19.28 20.77 -23.06
N GLU A 275 19.60 21.62 -24.05
CA GLU A 275 20.20 21.18 -25.32
C GLU A 275 21.51 20.38 -25.15
N LYS A 276 22.41 20.87 -24.30
CA LYS A 276 23.74 20.29 -24.11
C LYS A 276 23.70 19.03 -23.24
N GLU A 277 23.09 19.12 -22.06
CA GLU A 277 23.05 18.01 -21.10
C GLU A 277 22.10 16.91 -21.59
N GLY A 278 20.92 17.27 -22.12
CA GLY A 278 19.99 16.32 -22.70
C GLY A 278 20.58 15.53 -23.88
N GLY A 279 21.35 16.21 -24.75
CA GLY A 279 22.09 15.52 -25.81
C GLY A 279 23.14 14.53 -25.28
N ALA A 280 23.86 14.90 -24.21
CA ALA A 280 24.83 14.01 -23.58
C ALA A 280 24.15 12.82 -22.86
N LEU A 281 23.04 13.07 -22.18
CA LEU A 281 22.24 12.04 -21.50
C LEU A 281 21.62 11.06 -22.46
N TRP A 282 21.12 11.52 -23.61
CA TRP A 282 20.64 10.61 -24.66
C TRP A 282 21.74 9.64 -25.09
N ASN A 283 22.97 10.13 -25.29
CA ASN A 283 24.11 9.26 -25.63
C ASN A 283 24.46 8.28 -24.50
N GLN A 284 24.34 8.69 -23.23
CA GLN A 284 24.50 7.77 -22.11
C GLN A 284 23.41 6.70 -22.09
N PHE A 285 22.15 7.06 -22.33
CA PHE A 285 21.06 6.11 -22.49
C PHE A 285 21.38 5.08 -23.59
N LEU A 286 21.78 5.52 -24.78
CA LEU A 286 22.17 4.62 -25.88
C LEU A 286 23.29 3.66 -25.49
N LEU A 287 24.31 4.16 -24.79
CA LEU A 287 25.42 3.34 -24.29
C LEU A 287 24.93 2.30 -23.27
N ARG A 288 24.10 2.70 -22.31
CA ARG A 288 23.55 1.81 -21.27
C ARG A 288 22.64 0.75 -21.88
N TYR A 289 21.79 1.14 -22.82
CA TYR A 289 20.96 0.20 -23.58
C TYR A 289 21.82 -0.84 -24.30
N THR A 290 22.89 -0.40 -24.98
CA THR A 290 23.81 -1.29 -25.69
C THR A 290 24.52 -2.24 -24.72
N ASN A 291 24.94 -1.75 -23.57
CA ASN A 291 25.58 -2.57 -22.53
C ASN A 291 24.60 -3.59 -21.92
N ALA A 292 23.33 -3.23 -21.76
CA ALA A 292 22.31 -4.10 -21.17
C ALA A 292 21.82 -5.18 -22.13
N THR A 293 21.67 -4.85 -23.42
CA THR A 293 21.09 -5.76 -24.43
C THR A 293 22.12 -6.47 -25.29
N GLY A 294 23.34 -5.92 -25.39
CA GLY A 294 24.35 -6.33 -26.36
C GLY A 294 24.14 -5.77 -27.77
N PHE A 295 23.08 -4.98 -28.00
CA PHE A 295 22.72 -4.45 -29.31
C PHE A 295 22.61 -2.91 -29.30
N PRO A 296 23.07 -2.22 -30.34
CA PRO A 296 22.79 -0.80 -30.52
C PRO A 296 21.28 -0.51 -30.52
N PHE A 297 20.89 0.67 -30.06
CA PHE A 297 19.47 1.06 -29.96
C PHE A 297 18.74 1.12 -31.31
N ASP A 298 19.47 1.36 -32.40
CA ASP A 298 18.95 1.40 -33.76
C ASP A 298 18.98 0.03 -34.47
N TYR A 299 19.40 -1.03 -33.78
CA TYR A 299 19.40 -2.39 -34.33
C TYR A 299 17.99 -2.86 -34.69
N TYR A 300 17.00 -2.54 -33.85
CA TYR A 300 15.59 -2.73 -34.15
C TYR A 300 14.97 -1.41 -34.61
N PRO A 301 14.09 -1.41 -35.63
CA PRO A 301 13.43 -0.19 -36.08
C PRO A 301 12.47 0.36 -35.00
N ASN A 302 12.25 1.68 -35.03
CA ASN A 302 11.22 2.38 -34.24
C ASN A 302 11.33 2.18 -32.71
N GLN A 303 12.56 2.10 -32.18
CA GLN A 303 12.78 1.96 -30.73
C GLN A 303 12.51 3.25 -29.95
N GLN A 304 12.59 4.41 -30.59
CA GLN A 304 12.25 5.69 -29.97
C GLN A 304 10.75 5.78 -29.71
N THR A 305 10.38 6.31 -28.55
CA THR A 305 8.99 6.58 -28.19
C THR A 305 8.72 8.08 -28.25
N ASP A 306 7.55 8.47 -28.71
CA ASP A 306 7.11 9.86 -28.75
C ASP A 306 5.64 9.97 -28.34
N PHE A 307 5.37 10.78 -27.33
CA PHE A 307 4.04 11.02 -26.78
C PHE A 307 4.06 12.29 -25.92
N THR A 308 2.88 12.83 -25.60
CA THR A 308 2.78 13.96 -24.67
C THR A 308 2.96 13.47 -23.23
N PRO A 309 4.05 13.85 -22.53
CA PRO A 309 4.32 13.35 -21.19
C PRO A 309 3.32 13.89 -20.16
N LEU A 310 3.18 13.18 -19.04
CA LEU A 310 2.19 13.47 -17.98
C LEU A 310 2.30 14.91 -17.45
N TRP A 311 3.51 15.40 -17.16
CA TRP A 311 3.71 16.79 -16.72
C TRP A 311 3.13 17.81 -17.72
N LYS A 312 3.21 17.53 -19.02
CA LYS A 312 2.73 18.41 -20.09
C LYS A 312 1.22 18.32 -20.26
N LEU A 313 0.64 17.12 -20.10
CA LEU A 313 -0.82 16.94 -20.00
C LEU A 313 -1.42 17.74 -18.84
N GLN A 314 -0.68 17.87 -17.74
CA GLN A 314 -1.06 18.64 -16.56
C GLN A 314 -0.67 20.13 -16.63
N GLY A 315 -0.18 20.60 -17.79
CA GLY A 315 0.11 22.01 -18.04
C GLY A 315 1.37 22.54 -17.37
N LEU A 316 2.26 21.68 -16.90
CA LEU A 316 3.57 22.10 -16.39
C LEU A 316 4.50 22.50 -17.54
N THR A 317 5.50 23.31 -17.22
CA THR A 317 6.60 23.70 -18.11
C THR A 317 7.87 22.90 -17.79
N PRO A 318 8.80 22.76 -18.74
CA PRO A 318 10.10 22.14 -18.47
C PRO A 318 10.82 22.78 -17.27
N GLN A 319 10.68 24.09 -17.07
CA GLN A 319 11.31 24.81 -15.95
C GLN A 319 10.80 24.37 -14.57
N GLN A 320 9.55 23.92 -14.47
CA GLN A 320 8.97 23.47 -13.19
C GLN A 320 9.41 22.05 -12.83
N ILE A 321 9.71 21.22 -13.82
CA ILE A 321 10.11 19.82 -13.63
C ILE A 321 11.63 19.62 -13.70
N ILE A 322 12.42 20.71 -13.66
CA ILE A 322 13.88 20.61 -13.73
C ILE A 322 14.38 19.60 -12.69
N PRO A 323 15.18 18.60 -13.11
CA PRO A 323 15.79 17.65 -12.21
C PRO A 323 16.65 18.37 -11.17
N PHE A 324 16.53 17.99 -9.90
CA PHE A 324 17.39 18.53 -8.85
C PHE A 324 18.86 18.12 -9.06
N THR A 325 19.80 18.92 -8.55
CA THR A 325 21.13 18.40 -8.20
C THR A 325 21.06 17.63 -6.88
N LYS A 326 22.07 16.80 -6.59
CA LYS A 326 22.15 16.08 -5.32
C LYS A 326 22.12 17.04 -4.13
N GLU A 327 22.82 18.15 -4.21
CA GLU A 327 22.86 19.18 -3.17
C GLU A 327 21.51 19.86 -2.98
N GLN A 328 20.79 20.13 -4.08
CA GLN A 328 19.44 20.71 -4.01
C GLN A 328 18.46 19.76 -3.35
N TYR A 329 18.52 18.47 -3.69
CA TYR A 329 17.71 17.43 -3.04
C TYR A 329 18.03 17.30 -1.55
N ASP A 330 19.31 17.22 -1.19
CA ASP A 330 19.73 17.09 0.21
C ASP A 330 19.31 18.31 1.04
N ALA A 331 19.45 19.52 0.49
CA ALA A 331 19.01 20.74 1.13
C ALA A 331 17.48 20.79 1.30
N TYR A 332 16.73 20.36 0.26
CA TYR A 332 15.28 20.25 0.34
C TYR A 332 14.84 19.24 1.42
N ASP A 333 15.43 18.04 1.42
CA ASP A 333 15.09 16.98 2.39
C ASP A 333 15.43 17.41 3.82
N ALA A 334 16.58 18.06 4.03
CA ALA A 334 16.97 18.59 5.35
C ALA A 334 16.00 19.68 5.85
N CYS A 335 15.62 20.63 5.00
CA CYS A 335 14.63 21.65 5.33
C CYS A 335 13.26 21.02 5.65
N ARG A 336 12.80 20.10 4.79
CA ARG A 336 11.53 19.38 4.97
C ARG A 336 11.47 18.63 6.30
N ARG A 337 12.52 17.90 6.68
CA ARG A 337 12.57 17.13 7.94
C ARG A 337 12.59 17.99 9.20
N THR A 338 13.11 19.21 9.11
CA THR A 338 13.21 20.13 10.25
C THR A 338 12.08 21.16 10.31
N GLY A 339 11.27 21.25 9.26
CA GLY A 339 10.29 22.34 9.07
C GLY A 339 10.95 23.69 8.78
N ALA A 340 12.26 23.72 8.50
CA ALA A 340 12.96 24.95 8.15
C ALA A 340 12.54 25.43 6.74
N PRO A 341 12.47 26.75 6.49
CA PRO A 341 12.20 27.26 5.16
C PRO A 341 13.26 26.80 4.15
N TYR A 342 12.82 26.33 2.99
CA TYR A 342 13.68 26.01 1.84
C TYR A 342 13.64 27.16 0.83
N THR A 343 14.81 27.59 0.35
CA THR A 343 14.95 28.73 -0.59
C THR A 343 15.35 28.33 -2.00
N GLY A 344 15.55 27.02 -2.25
CA GLY A 344 15.88 26.50 -3.57
C GLY A 344 14.66 26.23 -4.45
N PRO A 345 14.84 25.55 -5.59
CA PRO A 345 13.75 25.17 -6.49
C PRO A 345 12.74 24.25 -5.81
N MET A 346 11.50 24.69 -5.67
CA MET A 346 10.46 23.86 -5.05
C MET A 346 10.10 22.66 -5.94
N PRO A 347 9.96 21.45 -5.37
CA PRO A 347 9.55 20.29 -6.16
C PRO A 347 8.08 20.40 -6.55
N VAL A 348 7.73 19.77 -7.67
CA VAL A 348 6.34 19.53 -8.04
C VAL A 348 5.81 18.41 -7.14
N LEU A 349 4.87 18.75 -6.25
CA LEU A 349 4.36 17.80 -5.27
C LEU A 349 3.43 16.73 -5.90
N PRO A 350 3.51 15.47 -5.43
CA PRO A 350 2.56 14.43 -5.80
C PRO A 350 1.10 14.81 -5.49
N PRO A 351 0.11 14.27 -6.22
CA PRO A 351 0.24 13.29 -7.30
C PRO A 351 0.59 13.93 -8.66
N THR A 352 0.92 15.23 -8.71
CA THR A 352 1.26 15.92 -9.97
C THR A 352 2.53 15.32 -10.58
N ALA A 353 2.49 15.02 -11.88
CA ALA A 353 3.57 14.45 -12.68
C ALA A 353 4.15 13.12 -12.11
N VAL A 354 3.36 12.36 -11.37
CA VAL A 354 3.67 10.99 -10.93
C VAL A 354 2.42 10.12 -11.06
N ILE A 355 2.59 8.79 -11.07
CA ILE A 355 1.47 7.84 -11.26
C ILE A 355 0.51 7.84 -10.06
N CYS A 356 1.06 7.90 -8.86
CA CYS A 356 0.35 8.04 -7.59
C CYS A 356 1.28 8.73 -6.59
N SER A 357 0.72 9.22 -5.48
CA SER A 357 1.53 9.66 -4.36
C SER A 357 2.30 8.48 -3.75
N PRO A 358 3.44 8.72 -3.06
CA PRO A 358 3.96 7.75 -2.12
C PRO A 358 2.98 7.60 -0.94
N GLN A 359 2.97 6.43 -0.32
CA GLN A 359 2.25 6.19 0.92
C GLN A 359 3.03 6.76 2.11
N GLN A 360 2.36 7.56 2.91
CA GLN A 360 2.85 8.10 4.17
C GLN A 360 2.36 7.25 5.34
N THR A 361 2.75 7.63 6.56
CA THR A 361 2.32 6.90 7.77
C THR A 361 0.80 6.88 7.95
N ALA A 362 0.14 8.00 7.67
CA ALA A 362 -1.31 8.08 7.68
C ALA A 362 -1.96 7.06 6.74
N ASP A 363 -1.46 6.99 5.50
CA ASP A 363 -1.98 6.09 4.47
C ASP A 363 -1.86 4.63 4.92
N VAL A 364 -0.68 4.20 5.35
CA VAL A 364 -0.45 2.81 5.78
C VAL A 364 -1.35 2.43 6.95
N ILE A 365 -1.54 3.33 7.93
CA ILE A 365 -2.44 3.09 9.06
C ILE A 365 -3.89 3.01 8.58
N ASN A 366 -4.35 3.99 7.80
CA ASN A 366 -5.71 4.06 7.31
C ASN A 366 -6.08 2.86 6.44
N GLU A 367 -5.23 2.49 5.49
CA GLU A 367 -5.41 1.32 4.61
C GLU A 367 -5.50 0.02 5.41
N PHE A 368 -4.61 -0.17 6.39
CA PHE A 368 -4.63 -1.36 7.24
C PHE A 368 -5.93 -1.46 8.04
N ILE A 369 -6.40 -0.34 8.62
CA ILE A 369 -7.68 -0.30 9.35
C ILE A 369 -8.83 -0.62 8.40
N GLN A 370 -8.94 0.07 7.27
CA GLN A 370 -10.07 -0.12 6.34
C GLN A 370 -10.16 -1.55 5.83
N ILE A 371 -9.05 -2.27 5.73
CA ILE A 371 -9.04 -3.65 5.27
C ILE A 371 -9.28 -4.63 6.42
N TYR A 372 -8.54 -4.53 7.53
CA TYR A 372 -8.49 -5.60 8.54
C TYR A 372 -9.18 -5.27 9.86
N ALA A 373 -9.55 -4.01 10.08
CA ALA A 373 -10.09 -3.55 11.35
C ALA A 373 -11.14 -2.45 11.17
N ASP A 374 -11.88 -2.47 10.05
CA ASP A 374 -12.87 -1.44 9.76
C ASP A 374 -13.93 -1.43 10.88
N PRO A 375 -14.21 -0.27 11.51
CA PRO A 375 -15.11 -0.22 12.66
C PRO A 375 -16.55 -0.63 12.34
N TYR A 376 -16.97 -0.61 11.07
CA TYR A 376 -18.27 -1.13 10.62
C TYR A 376 -18.35 -2.67 10.68
N ASP A 377 -17.24 -3.37 10.44
CA ASP A 377 -17.15 -4.84 10.48
C ASP A 377 -16.65 -5.34 11.84
N ALA A 378 -15.54 -4.80 12.31
CA ALA A 378 -14.82 -5.25 13.50
C ALA A 378 -15.38 -4.67 14.82
N GLY A 379 -16.03 -3.51 14.76
CA GLY A 379 -16.47 -2.74 15.93
C GLY A 379 -15.35 -1.87 16.55
N ALA A 380 -15.75 -0.81 17.25
CA ALA A 380 -14.84 0.24 17.72
C ALA A 380 -13.71 -0.26 18.62
N LEU A 381 -14.04 -1.08 19.63
CA LEU A 381 -13.07 -1.60 20.59
C LEU A 381 -12.02 -2.49 19.92
N THR A 382 -12.43 -3.27 18.93
CA THR A 382 -11.57 -4.11 18.12
C THR A 382 -10.59 -3.27 17.29
N THR A 383 -11.10 -2.23 16.62
CA THR A 383 -10.28 -1.27 15.86
C THR A 383 -9.25 -0.56 16.74
N ILE A 384 -9.63 -0.17 17.96
CA ILE A 384 -8.71 0.44 18.94
C ILE A 384 -7.60 -0.53 19.34
N GLY A 385 -7.95 -1.78 19.66
CA GLY A 385 -6.97 -2.81 20.02
C GLY A 385 -5.94 -3.03 18.91
N VAL A 386 -6.38 -3.07 17.66
CA VAL A 386 -5.51 -3.18 16.47
C VAL A 386 -4.56 -1.99 16.37
N LEU A 387 -5.10 -0.77 16.40
CA LEU A 387 -4.29 0.44 16.32
C LEU A 387 -3.28 0.54 17.46
N ALA A 388 -3.63 0.07 18.67
CA ALA A 388 -2.70 0.03 19.78
C ALA A 388 -1.57 -0.98 19.55
N ALA A 389 -1.87 -2.17 19.00
CA ALA A 389 -0.87 -3.18 18.68
C ALA A 389 0.05 -2.77 17.51
N PHE A 390 -0.47 -1.97 16.57
CA PHE A 390 0.22 -1.59 15.34
C PHE A 390 1.34 -0.53 15.54
N VAL A 391 1.46 0.02 16.75
CA VAL A 391 2.52 1.00 17.09
C VAL A 391 3.93 0.47 16.81
N LYS A 392 4.23 -0.79 17.18
CA LYS A 392 5.56 -1.36 16.99
C LYS A 392 5.88 -1.55 15.49
N PRO A 393 5.06 -2.24 14.69
CA PRO A 393 5.31 -2.39 13.26
C PRO A 393 5.46 -1.05 12.52
N ILE A 394 4.60 -0.07 12.82
CA ILE A 394 4.65 1.23 12.14
C ILE A 394 5.86 2.05 12.54
N THR A 395 6.20 2.10 13.84
CA THR A 395 7.37 2.89 14.30
C THR A 395 8.68 2.28 13.82
N GLN A 396 8.78 0.95 13.74
CA GLN A 396 9.93 0.26 13.15
C GLN A 396 10.09 0.56 11.65
N ARG A 397 8.98 0.64 10.92
CA ARG A 397 8.99 0.79 9.46
C ARG A 397 9.09 2.25 8.99
N LEU A 398 8.30 3.14 9.57
CA LEU A 398 8.13 4.50 9.05
C LEU A 398 8.97 5.55 9.80
N GLY A 399 9.76 5.11 10.78
CA GLY A 399 10.71 5.97 11.48
C GLY A 399 10.07 7.13 12.26
N ILE A 400 8.76 7.08 12.50
CA ILE A 400 8.07 7.97 13.44
C ILE A 400 8.26 7.48 14.88
N THR A 401 8.23 8.40 15.83
CA THR A 401 8.33 8.02 17.26
C THR A 401 7.00 7.43 17.76
N PRO A 402 7.01 6.56 18.78
CA PRO A 402 5.79 6.13 19.45
C PRO A 402 4.91 7.30 19.93
N LEU A 403 5.54 8.41 20.34
CA LEU A 403 4.84 9.66 20.69
C LEU A 403 4.03 10.19 19.50
N ALA A 404 4.67 10.36 18.34
CA ALA A 404 4.00 10.86 17.15
C ALA A 404 2.84 9.95 16.70
N TYR A 405 3.05 8.63 16.76
CA TYR A 405 2.01 7.64 16.45
C TYR A 405 0.81 7.76 17.41
N LEU A 406 1.05 7.81 18.72
CA LEU A 406 -0.01 7.88 19.73
C LEU A 406 -0.73 9.23 19.72
N SER A 407 -0.01 10.34 19.51
CA SER A 407 -0.63 11.67 19.38
C SER A 407 -1.66 11.72 18.25
N TYR A 408 -1.47 10.94 17.19
CA TYR A 408 -2.45 10.77 16.12
C TYR A 408 -3.56 9.76 16.49
N THR A 409 -3.18 8.53 16.81
CA THR A 409 -4.14 7.42 16.97
C THR A 409 -5.08 7.57 18.17
N VAL A 410 -4.66 8.25 19.23
CA VAL A 410 -5.51 8.47 20.42
C VAL A 410 -6.71 9.37 20.12
N GLY A 411 -6.58 10.32 19.19
CA GLY A 411 -7.72 11.10 18.70
C GLY A 411 -8.77 10.23 18.03
N LEU A 412 -8.33 9.25 17.24
CA LEU A 412 -9.20 8.24 16.64
C LEU A 412 -9.85 7.35 17.72
N PHE A 413 -9.13 6.99 18.79
CA PHE A 413 -9.69 6.17 19.87
C PHE A 413 -10.88 6.85 20.54
N GLN A 414 -10.76 8.14 20.85
CA GLN A 414 -11.85 8.92 21.44
C GLN A 414 -13.09 8.95 20.53
N LYS A 415 -12.90 9.12 19.22
CA LYS A 415 -13.98 9.15 18.23
C LYS A 415 -14.64 7.79 18.04
N LEU A 416 -13.84 6.71 18.03
CA LEU A 416 -14.33 5.33 17.99
C LEU A 416 -15.19 4.99 19.22
N VAL A 417 -14.68 5.27 20.42
CA VAL A 417 -15.43 5.04 21.68
C VAL A 417 -16.69 5.90 21.74
N TYR A 418 -16.63 7.16 21.30
CA TYR A 418 -17.80 8.03 21.23
C TYR A 418 -18.87 7.47 20.29
N SER A 419 -18.48 7.04 19.08
CA SER A 419 -19.39 6.43 18.12
C SER A 419 -20.00 5.11 18.63
N ASP A 420 -19.23 4.31 19.35
CA ASP A 420 -19.72 3.09 20.03
C ASP A 420 -20.76 3.43 21.13
N ALA A 421 -20.49 4.46 21.93
CA ALA A 421 -21.41 4.93 22.96
C ALA A 421 -22.76 5.38 22.37
N ARG A 422 -22.74 6.02 21.20
CA ARG A 422 -23.96 6.45 20.48
C ARG A 422 -24.81 5.28 19.97
N GLN A 423 -24.24 4.08 19.87
CA GLN A 423 -24.97 2.86 19.52
C GLN A 423 -25.47 2.11 20.75
N PHE A 424 -24.66 2.03 21.82
CA PHE A 424 -24.89 1.06 22.89
C PHE A 424 -25.05 1.63 24.29
N ALA A 425 -24.66 2.89 24.52
CA ALA A 425 -24.68 3.48 25.87
C ALA A 425 -26.02 4.13 26.26
N VAL A 426 -26.92 4.40 25.29
CA VAL A 426 -28.22 5.04 25.54
C VAL A 426 -29.10 4.11 26.37
N ASP A 427 -29.50 4.56 27.56
CA ASP A 427 -30.31 3.78 28.50
C ASP A 427 -31.57 4.58 28.92
N PRO A 428 -32.79 4.00 28.86
CA PRO A 428 -34.01 4.65 29.33
C PRO A 428 -33.95 5.19 30.77
N LYS A 429 -33.15 4.56 31.64
CA LYS A 429 -32.95 4.96 33.04
C LYS A 429 -32.00 6.15 33.18
N LYS A 430 -31.28 6.52 32.11
CA LYS A 430 -30.31 7.63 32.06
C LYS A 430 -29.37 7.64 33.27
N PRO A 431 -28.63 6.54 33.53
CA PRO A 431 -27.68 6.50 34.63
C PRO A 431 -26.62 7.58 34.42
N SER A 432 -25.96 8.00 35.51
CA SER A 432 -24.70 8.72 35.38
C SER A 432 -23.66 7.83 34.69
N TRP A 433 -22.69 8.42 33.99
CA TRP A 433 -21.70 7.68 33.20
C TRP A 433 -20.97 6.62 34.03
N ASP A 434 -20.63 6.93 35.28
CA ASP A 434 -19.95 6.06 36.24
C ASP A 434 -20.82 4.87 36.69
N LYS A 435 -22.13 4.90 36.41
CA LYS A 435 -23.08 3.82 36.72
C LYS A 435 -23.58 3.09 35.48
N SER A 436 -23.15 3.49 34.30
CA SER A 436 -23.53 2.82 33.05
C SER A 436 -22.82 1.47 32.92
N ALA A 437 -23.58 0.40 32.70
CA ALA A 437 -23.03 -0.93 32.46
C ALA A 437 -22.13 -0.96 31.21
N TRP A 438 -22.52 -0.25 30.15
CA TRP A 438 -21.69 -0.09 28.95
C TRP A 438 -20.38 0.60 29.29
N PHE A 439 -20.42 1.72 30.04
CA PHE A 439 -19.20 2.48 30.36
C PHE A 439 -18.20 1.62 31.16
N GLN A 440 -18.70 0.90 32.16
CA GLN A 440 -17.89 0.00 32.99
C GLN A 440 -17.21 -1.09 32.16
N ALA A 441 -17.98 -1.75 31.28
CA ALA A 441 -17.47 -2.81 30.42
C ALA A 441 -16.45 -2.30 29.40
N THR A 442 -16.75 -1.18 28.73
CA THR A 442 -15.87 -0.54 27.74
C THR A 442 -14.56 -0.08 28.39
N TYR A 443 -14.63 0.57 29.55
CA TYR A 443 -13.43 1.00 30.29
C TYR A 443 -12.56 -0.17 30.70
N ALA A 444 -13.13 -1.21 31.33
CA ALA A 444 -12.38 -2.41 31.73
C ALA A 444 -11.71 -3.08 30.52
N THR A 445 -12.42 -3.13 29.39
CA THR A 445 -11.90 -3.68 28.13
C THR A 445 -10.70 -2.88 27.62
N LEU A 446 -10.79 -1.55 27.60
CA LEU A 446 -9.68 -0.67 27.19
C LEU A 446 -8.47 -0.80 28.11
N VAL A 447 -8.68 -0.86 29.43
CA VAL A 447 -7.57 -1.08 30.39
C VAL A 447 -6.88 -2.41 30.11
N LYS A 448 -7.64 -3.48 29.89
CA LYS A 448 -7.10 -4.79 29.54
C LYS A 448 -6.33 -4.73 28.21
N MET A 449 -6.88 -4.10 27.18
CA MET A 449 -6.21 -3.94 25.87
C MET A 449 -4.87 -3.23 25.97
N PHE A 450 -4.80 -2.13 26.74
CA PHE A 450 -3.55 -1.39 26.91
C PHE A 450 -2.57 -2.03 27.90
N SER A 451 -2.99 -3.08 28.62
CA SER A 451 -2.17 -3.82 29.58
C SER A 451 -1.40 -5.02 28.99
N THR A 452 -1.66 -5.42 27.75
CA THR A 452 -1.17 -6.69 27.13
C THR A 452 0.35 -6.81 26.96
N GLY A 453 1.14 -5.82 27.40
CA GLY A 453 2.60 -5.91 27.56
C GLY A 453 3.09 -6.22 28.99
N ASN A 454 2.20 -6.32 29.98
CA ASN A 454 2.55 -6.41 31.41
C ASN A 454 1.60 -7.38 32.14
N SER A 455 1.93 -8.68 32.15
CA SER A 455 1.09 -9.79 32.66
C SER A 455 0.82 -9.80 34.17
N ASN A 456 1.24 -8.77 34.92
CA ASN A 456 1.19 -8.74 36.39
C ASN A 456 0.25 -7.67 37.00
N GLN A 457 -0.55 -6.97 36.20
CA GLN A 457 -1.52 -5.98 36.71
C GLN A 457 -2.94 -6.59 36.76
N PRO A 458 -3.64 -6.56 37.91
CA PRO A 458 -5.04 -6.96 37.96
C PRO A 458 -5.87 -6.01 37.09
N SER A 459 -6.64 -6.57 36.15
CA SER A 459 -7.64 -5.80 35.40
C SER A 459 -8.68 -5.27 36.40
N PRO A 460 -8.94 -3.97 36.48
CA PRO A 460 -10.06 -3.48 37.27
C PRO A 460 -11.36 -3.94 36.60
N ASP A 461 -12.11 -4.79 37.27
CA ASP A 461 -13.44 -5.23 36.82
C ASP A 461 -14.50 -4.10 36.92
N VAL A 462 -14.17 -2.99 37.60
CA VAL A 462 -15.06 -1.83 37.85
C VAL A 462 -14.24 -0.53 37.99
N VAL A 463 -14.74 0.57 37.43
CA VAL A 463 -14.26 1.95 37.67
C VAL A 463 -14.37 2.27 39.16
N THR A 464 -13.27 2.68 39.77
CA THR A 464 -13.18 3.00 41.20
C THR A 464 -13.44 4.48 41.47
N ASN A 465 -13.61 4.86 42.75
CA ASN A 465 -13.72 6.27 43.14
C ASN A 465 -12.47 7.10 42.79
N LEU A 466 -11.28 6.46 42.72
CA LEU A 466 -10.05 7.12 42.29
C LEU A 466 -10.09 7.45 40.80
N ASP A 467 -10.64 6.55 39.99
CA ASP A 467 -10.84 6.77 38.56
C ASP A 467 -11.85 7.91 38.32
N ILE A 468 -12.92 7.98 39.12
CA ILE A 468 -13.90 9.08 39.01
C ILE A 468 -13.26 10.45 39.27
N ALA A 469 -12.44 10.57 40.32
CA ALA A 469 -11.73 11.81 40.60
C ALA A 469 -10.79 12.19 39.44
N PHE A 470 -10.08 11.21 38.89
CA PHE A 470 -9.21 11.41 37.73
C PHE A 470 -9.98 11.88 36.49
N PHE A 471 -11.14 11.28 36.18
CA PHE A 471 -12.02 11.75 35.10
C PHE A 471 -12.48 13.20 35.32
N GLN A 472 -12.86 13.56 36.54
CA GLN A 472 -13.29 14.92 36.86
C GLN A 472 -12.16 15.93 36.65
N ASP A 473 -10.92 15.56 36.95
CA ASP A 473 -9.76 16.43 36.73
C ASP A 473 -9.42 16.52 35.24
N LEU A 474 -9.44 15.42 34.48
CA LEU A 474 -9.29 15.45 33.02
C LEU A 474 -10.35 16.31 32.33
N VAL A 475 -11.61 16.27 32.78
CA VAL A 475 -12.69 17.10 32.24
C VAL A 475 -12.43 18.60 32.50
N LYS A 476 -11.90 18.95 33.69
CA LYS A 476 -11.56 20.34 34.03
C LYS A 476 -10.36 20.84 33.24
N GLU A 477 -9.34 20.00 33.10
CA GLU A 477 -8.10 20.34 32.39
C GLU A 477 -8.34 20.41 30.87
N ASN A 478 -9.22 19.55 30.35
CA ASN A 478 -9.51 19.38 28.93
C ASN A 478 -8.25 19.41 28.04
N PRO A 479 -7.24 18.56 28.33
CA PRO A 479 -5.97 18.63 27.64
C PRO A 479 -6.12 18.22 26.18
N SER A 480 -5.30 18.80 25.30
CA SER A 480 -5.21 18.31 23.92
C SER A 480 -4.60 16.90 23.91
N VAL A 481 -4.86 16.14 22.84
CA VAL A 481 -4.28 14.80 22.66
C VAL A 481 -2.74 14.86 22.75
N GLU A 482 -2.11 15.80 22.07
CA GLU A 482 -0.66 15.98 22.07
C GLU A 482 -0.09 16.29 23.47
N ASP A 483 -0.75 17.16 24.22
CA ASP A 483 -0.34 17.52 25.59
C ASP A 483 -0.51 16.33 26.55
N PHE A 484 -1.61 15.59 26.44
CA PHE A 484 -1.86 14.41 27.25
C PHE A 484 -0.83 13.30 26.97
N VAL A 485 -0.61 12.97 25.70
CA VAL A 485 0.32 11.90 25.31
C VAL A 485 1.75 12.27 25.69
N SER A 486 2.19 13.50 25.41
CA SER A 486 3.57 13.92 25.73
C SER A 486 3.87 13.90 27.23
N LYS A 487 2.91 14.23 28.10
CA LYS A 487 3.07 14.22 29.58
C LYS A 487 3.01 12.84 30.23
N ASN A 488 2.46 11.84 29.54
CA ASN A 488 2.12 10.55 30.15
C ASN A 488 2.67 9.33 29.39
N MET A 489 3.37 9.52 28.27
CA MET A 489 3.87 8.42 27.43
C MET A 489 4.72 7.41 28.21
N ASP A 490 5.58 7.88 29.11
CA ASP A 490 6.43 7.06 29.97
C ASP A 490 5.64 6.21 30.99
N LYS A 491 4.39 6.61 31.28
CA LYS A 491 3.52 5.94 32.25
C LYS A 491 2.59 4.92 31.60
N PHE A 492 2.31 5.00 30.30
CA PHE A 492 1.30 4.13 29.65
C PHE A 492 1.54 2.63 29.86
N SER A 493 2.80 2.19 29.90
CA SER A 493 3.15 0.78 30.13
C SER A 493 2.92 0.32 31.58
N SER A 494 2.98 1.24 32.55
CA SER A 494 2.81 0.96 33.98
C SER A 494 1.43 1.38 34.52
N GLN A 495 0.69 2.21 33.78
CA GLN A 495 -0.61 2.77 34.13
C GLN A 495 -1.54 2.80 32.90
N PRO A 496 -1.96 1.64 32.37
CA PRO A 496 -2.85 1.55 31.20
C PRO A 496 -4.20 2.26 31.40
N ALA A 497 -4.64 2.40 32.65
CA ALA A 497 -5.83 3.16 33.04
C ALA A 497 -5.79 4.64 32.61
N LEU A 498 -4.62 5.27 32.52
CA LEU A 498 -4.50 6.66 32.06
C LEU A 498 -4.99 6.79 30.61
N LEU A 499 -4.49 5.93 29.72
CA LEU A 499 -4.85 5.95 28.31
C LEU A 499 -6.32 5.58 28.11
N ALA A 500 -6.81 4.55 28.81
CA ALA A 500 -8.23 4.17 28.79
C ALA A 500 -9.14 5.31 29.23
N SER A 501 -8.79 6.02 30.30
CA SER A 501 -9.57 7.16 30.80
C SER A 501 -9.61 8.29 29.78
N PHE A 502 -8.47 8.59 29.15
CA PHE A 502 -8.44 9.63 28.12
C PHE A 502 -9.25 9.26 26.87
N CYS A 503 -9.26 7.98 26.47
CA CYS A 503 -10.14 7.49 25.39
C CYS A 503 -11.63 7.67 25.72
N MET A 504 -12.02 7.50 26.99
CA MET A 504 -13.40 7.67 27.45
C MET A 504 -13.79 9.14 27.69
N LEU A 505 -12.85 10.08 27.66
CA LEU A 505 -13.08 11.49 28.05
C LEU A 505 -14.21 12.15 27.26
N THR A 506 -14.21 11.99 25.93
CA THR A 506 -15.26 12.56 25.05
C THR A 506 -16.65 12.03 25.39
N VAL A 507 -16.75 10.77 25.82
CA VAL A 507 -18.02 10.18 26.27
C VAL A 507 -18.47 10.79 27.60
N VAL A 508 -17.55 11.00 28.56
CA VAL A 508 -17.88 11.63 29.84
C VAL A 508 -18.37 13.06 29.64
N VAL A 509 -17.66 13.85 28.81
CA VAL A 509 -18.01 15.24 28.51
C VAL A 509 -19.39 15.34 27.85
N ASN A 510 -19.69 14.44 26.91
CA ASN A 510 -20.93 14.47 26.13
C ASN A 510 -22.00 13.49 26.64
N TRP A 511 -21.87 12.98 27.87
CA TRP A 511 -22.73 11.92 28.38
C TRP A 511 -24.23 12.28 28.33
N ASN A 512 -24.56 13.51 28.72
CA ASN A 512 -25.94 13.99 28.70
C ASN A 512 -26.50 14.05 27.28
N GLU A 513 -25.69 14.44 26.29
CA GLU A 513 -26.08 14.46 24.88
C GLU A 513 -26.32 13.04 24.37
N ILE A 514 -25.42 12.10 24.69
CA ILE A 514 -25.57 10.68 24.33
C ILE A 514 -26.90 10.14 24.86
N GLN A 515 -27.21 10.36 26.14
CA GLN A 515 -28.44 9.87 26.77
C GLN A 515 -29.73 10.53 26.26
N GLN A 516 -29.64 11.68 25.58
CA GLN A 516 -30.78 12.41 25.02
C GLN A 516 -30.97 12.18 23.52
N SER A 517 -29.94 11.65 22.86
CA SER A 517 -29.94 11.44 21.42
C SER A 517 -30.57 10.11 21.03
N PRO A 518 -31.10 9.99 19.79
CA PRO A 518 -31.48 8.70 19.26
C PRO A 518 -30.26 7.77 19.17
N VAL A 519 -30.51 6.47 19.40
CA VAL A 519 -29.53 5.41 19.15
C VAL A 519 -29.19 5.42 17.67
N LEU A 520 -27.90 5.52 17.36
CA LEU A 520 -27.44 5.41 15.98
C LEU A 520 -27.47 3.95 15.54
N THR A 521 -27.87 3.74 14.29
CA THR A 521 -27.57 2.49 13.59
C THR A 521 -26.07 2.36 13.38
N ARG A 522 -25.61 1.14 13.11
CA ARG A 522 -24.20 0.86 12.81
C ARG A 522 -23.66 1.68 11.63
N GLU A 523 -24.47 1.87 10.59
CA GLU A 523 -24.11 2.64 9.41
C GLU A 523 -23.97 4.13 9.74
N GLU A 524 -24.94 4.71 10.46
CA GLU A 524 -24.86 6.10 10.91
C GLU A 524 -23.65 6.34 11.82
N ALA A 525 -23.37 5.42 12.75
CA ALA A 525 -22.23 5.50 13.63
C ALA A 525 -20.89 5.43 12.88
N TYR A 526 -20.79 4.58 11.86
CA TYR A 526 -19.63 4.52 10.97
C TYR A 526 -19.43 5.82 10.19
N ILE A 527 -20.49 6.32 9.54
CA ILE A 527 -20.44 7.59 8.79
C ILE A 527 -20.02 8.73 9.71
N ASN A 528 -20.59 8.80 10.91
CA ASN A 528 -20.26 9.83 11.89
C ASN A 528 -18.79 9.74 12.33
N PHE A 529 -18.28 8.54 12.56
CA PHE A 529 -16.86 8.31 12.85
C PHE A 529 -15.97 8.81 11.71
N MET A 530 -16.22 8.37 10.47
CA MET A 530 -15.40 8.75 9.31
C MET A 530 -15.37 10.26 9.10
N GLN A 531 -16.53 10.93 9.17
CA GLN A 531 -16.63 12.39 9.07
C GLN A 531 -15.89 13.10 10.21
N SER A 532 -16.04 12.63 11.46
CA SER A 532 -15.38 13.26 12.60
C SER A 532 -13.86 13.08 12.57
N SER A 533 -13.36 12.01 11.93
CA SER A 533 -11.94 11.64 11.87
C SER A 533 -11.17 12.26 10.71
N GLU A 534 -11.84 12.86 9.73
CA GLU A 534 -11.21 13.48 8.55
C GLU A 534 -10.05 14.41 8.92
N GLY A 535 -10.26 15.29 9.91
CA GLY A 535 -9.22 16.20 10.38
C GLY A 535 -8.02 15.53 11.06
N ASP A 536 -8.18 14.34 11.64
CA ASP A 536 -7.06 13.59 12.21
C ASP A 536 -6.27 12.88 11.11
N PHE A 537 -6.96 12.30 10.12
CA PHE A 537 -6.32 11.71 8.94
C PHE A 537 -5.46 12.77 8.21
N LEU A 538 -6.02 13.97 7.98
CA LEU A 538 -5.28 15.10 7.38
C LEU A 538 -4.05 15.52 8.21
N LYS A 539 -4.16 15.56 9.54
CA LYS A 539 -2.99 15.85 10.40
C LYS A 539 -1.91 14.79 10.28
N ALA A 540 -2.31 13.52 10.14
CA ALA A 540 -1.36 12.42 10.00
C ALA A 540 -0.61 12.46 8.67
N GLU A 541 -1.24 12.91 7.57
CA GLU A 541 -0.56 13.16 6.28
C GLU A 541 0.56 14.20 6.42
N HIS A 542 0.46 15.09 7.41
CA HIS A 542 1.48 16.09 7.70
C HIS A 542 2.50 15.68 8.76
N LEU A 543 2.49 14.42 9.24
CA LEU A 543 3.50 13.93 10.17
C LEU A 543 4.86 13.86 9.46
N VAL A 544 5.79 14.70 9.90
CA VAL A 544 7.16 14.74 9.38
C VAL A 544 8.05 13.78 10.16
N VAL A 545 8.69 12.87 9.43
CA VAL A 545 9.76 12.01 9.93
C VAL A 545 11.03 12.84 10.09
N THR A 546 11.32 13.20 11.33
CA THR A 546 12.47 14.06 11.70
C THR A 546 13.80 13.30 11.70
N SER A 547 13.76 11.97 11.85
CA SER A 547 14.97 11.13 11.79
C SER A 547 15.55 11.11 10.38
N ALA A 548 16.87 11.28 10.26
CA ALA A 548 17.58 11.18 8.98
C ALA A 548 17.56 9.76 8.39
N THR A 549 17.41 8.73 9.24
CA THR A 549 17.31 7.32 8.84
C THR A 549 15.86 6.83 8.73
N GLY A 550 14.88 7.68 9.04
CA GLY A 550 13.47 7.33 9.00
C GLY A 550 12.86 7.43 7.60
N ILE A 551 11.87 6.57 7.32
CA ILE A 551 11.17 6.46 6.05
C ILE A 551 9.88 7.29 6.09
N GLN A 552 9.90 8.48 5.50
CA GLN A 552 8.70 9.30 5.33
C GLN A 552 7.73 8.66 4.33
N ASP A 553 8.30 8.31 3.18
CA ASP A 553 7.59 7.96 1.98
C ASP A 553 7.90 6.50 1.66
N ASN A 554 6.84 5.75 1.42
CA ASN A 554 6.86 4.33 1.17
C ASN A 554 5.94 4.00 0.00
N ILE A 555 5.97 2.76 -0.48
CA ILE A 555 5.02 2.30 -1.50
C ILE A 555 4.93 0.79 -1.43
N MET A 556 3.90 0.25 -0.78
CA MET A 556 3.79 -1.20 -0.55
C MET A 556 3.57 -1.95 -1.88
N PRO A 557 3.98 -3.24 -1.97
CA PRO A 557 3.65 -4.05 -3.14
C PRO A 557 2.13 -4.17 -3.40
N ALA A 558 1.31 -3.99 -2.35
CA ALA A 558 -0.14 -3.95 -2.44
C ALA A 558 -0.72 -2.65 -3.06
N ALA A 559 0.08 -1.58 -3.20
CA ALA A 559 -0.44 -0.26 -3.55
C ALA A 559 -1.24 -0.23 -4.87
N PHE A 560 -0.83 -0.99 -5.88
CA PHE A 560 -1.55 -1.05 -7.16
C PHE A 560 -2.86 -1.84 -7.06
N ASN A 561 -2.91 -2.86 -6.18
CA ASN A 561 -4.15 -3.54 -5.84
C ASN A 561 -5.12 -2.60 -5.11
N LEU A 562 -4.62 -1.78 -4.17
CA LEU A 562 -5.40 -0.76 -3.48
C LEU A 562 -5.98 0.27 -4.43
N ILE A 563 -5.17 0.77 -5.37
CA ILE A 563 -5.63 1.74 -6.38
C ILE A 563 -6.74 1.15 -7.24
N SER A 564 -6.54 -0.07 -7.75
CA SER A 564 -7.54 -0.77 -8.57
C SER A 564 -8.89 -0.93 -7.83
N ASN A 565 -8.83 -1.10 -6.51
CA ASN A 565 -9.97 -1.27 -5.62
C ASN A 565 -10.55 0.05 -5.07
N GLY A 566 -9.95 1.20 -5.43
CA GLY A 566 -10.40 2.53 -4.98
C GLY A 566 -10.08 2.86 -3.53
N LEU A 567 -9.18 2.10 -2.90
CA LEU A 567 -8.70 2.33 -1.53
C LEU A 567 -7.48 3.27 -1.48
N TYR A 568 -6.83 3.48 -2.62
CA TYR A 568 -5.74 4.43 -2.79
C TYR A 568 -5.90 5.20 -4.11
N LYS A 569 -5.42 6.44 -4.19
CA LYS A 569 -5.73 7.32 -5.32
C LYS A 569 -4.57 7.39 -6.32
N ALA A 570 -4.85 7.08 -7.58
CA ALA A 570 -3.96 7.39 -8.69
C ALA A 570 -4.10 8.85 -9.15
N ASN A 571 -3.14 9.30 -9.94
CA ASN A 571 -3.25 10.52 -10.72
C ASN A 571 -4.47 10.44 -11.68
N GLU A 572 -5.20 11.54 -11.84
CA GLU A 572 -6.43 11.61 -12.64
C GLU A 572 -6.25 11.26 -14.14
N TRP A 573 -5.01 11.35 -14.65
CA TRP A 573 -4.66 11.01 -16.03
C TRP A 573 -4.25 9.54 -16.17
N VAL A 574 -4.16 8.81 -15.07
CA VAL A 574 -3.63 7.45 -15.01
C VAL A 574 -4.74 6.50 -14.63
N THR A 575 -4.84 5.39 -15.36
CA THR A 575 -5.71 4.27 -14.99
C THR A 575 -4.85 3.08 -14.61
N ILE A 576 -5.15 2.50 -13.44
CA ILE A 576 -4.51 1.29 -12.93
C ILE A 576 -5.60 0.26 -12.67
N GLU A 577 -5.47 -0.90 -13.29
CA GLU A 577 -6.45 -1.98 -13.17
C GLU A 577 -5.74 -3.30 -12.88
N THR A 578 -6.23 -4.02 -11.89
CA THR A 578 -5.87 -5.42 -11.69
C THR A 578 -6.75 -6.27 -12.60
N ILE A 579 -6.13 -6.99 -13.55
CA ILE A 579 -6.87 -7.64 -14.64
C ILE A 579 -6.96 -9.15 -14.51
N CYS A 580 -5.98 -9.79 -13.86
CA CYS A 580 -5.97 -11.22 -13.62
C CYS A 580 -5.03 -11.58 -12.46
N THR A 581 -5.12 -12.83 -12.03
CA THR A 581 -4.21 -13.47 -11.09
C THR A 581 -3.47 -14.58 -11.81
N ALA A 582 -2.16 -14.42 -11.99
CA ALA A 582 -1.30 -15.46 -12.54
C ALA A 582 -0.98 -16.49 -11.45
N VAL A 583 -1.14 -17.76 -11.79
CA VAL A 583 -0.95 -18.90 -10.88
C VAL A 583 -0.19 -19.99 -11.62
N ASP A 584 0.71 -20.70 -10.94
CA ASP A 584 1.46 -21.78 -11.57
C ASP A 584 0.52 -22.86 -12.14
N ILE A 585 0.84 -23.36 -13.33
CA ILE A 585 0.02 -24.37 -14.01
C ILE A 585 -0.16 -25.66 -13.20
N LYS A 586 0.73 -25.98 -12.26
CA LYS A 586 0.58 -27.16 -11.41
C LYS A 586 -0.53 -26.98 -10.38
N GLU A 587 -0.91 -25.75 -10.07
CA GLU A 587 -1.94 -25.40 -9.08
C GLU A 587 -3.30 -25.11 -9.72
N LEU A 588 -3.37 -24.94 -11.04
CA LEU A 588 -4.61 -24.71 -11.78
C LEU A 588 -5.08 -25.94 -12.57
N GLN A 589 -6.39 -26.06 -12.72
CA GLN A 589 -7.07 -26.99 -13.63
C GLN A 589 -8.10 -26.26 -14.49
N LEU A 590 -8.42 -26.82 -15.65
CA LEU A 590 -9.57 -26.38 -16.43
C LEU A 590 -10.85 -26.79 -15.70
N LYS A 591 -11.83 -25.89 -15.66
CA LYS A 591 -13.18 -26.21 -15.19
C LYS A 591 -13.80 -27.21 -16.15
N GLU A 592 -14.44 -28.24 -15.60
CA GLU A 592 -15.28 -29.12 -16.40
C GLU A 592 -16.35 -28.27 -17.09
N SER A 593 -16.59 -28.54 -18.38
CA SER A 593 -17.62 -27.86 -19.14
C SER A 593 -18.97 -28.18 -18.49
N SER A 594 -19.54 -27.22 -17.77
CA SER A 594 -20.84 -27.33 -17.12
C SER A 594 -21.98 -27.43 -18.13
#